data_AF-A0A352MDJ2-F1
#
_entry.id   AF-A0A352MDJ2-F1
#
_cell.length_a   1.000
_cell.length_b   1.000
_cell.length_c   1.000
_cell.angle_alpha   90.00
_cell.angle_beta   90.00
_cell.angle_gamma   90.00
#
_symmetry.space_group_name_H-M   'P 1'
#
loop_
_entity.id
_entity.type
_entity.pdbx_description
1 polymer ?
#
loop_
_entity_poly.entity_id
_entity_poly.type
_entity_poly.pdbx_seq_one_letter_code
_entity_poly.pdbx_strand_id
1 'polypeptide(L)'
;MKSGIKYNLTTYFVFIIIAIAGVLYGNTLADSYKSLRVWSFPNILLLLSGVPFLFLQAKAKLPDFWEKGITNINRLLIPLIIGIVFGILDVLVFKVVLHPGPYSELPPYTQPFPYSVFLYFSGAVEVEVFYRLIPMTLILFIGNRLKGGKYYSAFFWTGSLLTAIREPLEQISHEAAIIVIYALISGFLMNFLQAIWYRKAGFLASLSLRLGHYLIWHILLGIYIECLIS
;
A
#
# COMPACT_ATOMS: atom_id res chain seq x y z
N MET A 1 -13.94 20.92 14.60
CA MET A 1 -13.57 20.40 13.26
C MET A 1 -12.17 20.79 12.77
N LYS A 2 -11.46 21.79 13.34
CA LYS A 2 -10.10 22.18 12.89
C LYS A 2 -8.94 21.28 13.37
N SER A 3 -9.15 20.38 14.34
CA SER A 3 -8.04 19.62 14.95
C SER A 3 -7.60 18.40 14.14
N GLY A 4 -8.50 17.74 13.40
CA GLY A 4 -8.20 16.48 12.69
C GLY A 4 -7.14 16.63 11.60
N ILE A 5 -7.26 17.68 10.78
CA ILE A 5 -6.32 17.95 9.68
C ILE A 5 -4.87 18.15 10.16
N LYS A 6 -4.66 18.77 11.33
CA LYS A 6 -3.30 18.96 11.88
C LYS A 6 -2.64 17.60 12.11
N TYR A 7 -3.35 16.64 12.69
CA TYR A 7 -2.82 15.30 12.93
C TYR A 7 -2.59 14.52 11.63
N ASN A 8 -3.47 14.67 10.62
CA ASN A 8 -3.26 14.08 9.30
C ASN A 8 -1.95 14.61 8.69
N LEU A 9 -1.75 15.93 8.70
CA LEU A 9 -0.55 16.57 8.15
C LEU A 9 0.73 16.15 8.90
N THR A 10 0.70 16.14 10.24
CA THR A 10 1.85 15.69 11.03
C THR A 10 2.20 14.22 10.74
N THR A 11 1.21 13.34 10.67
CA THR A 11 1.43 11.92 10.38
C THR A 11 1.98 11.74 8.96
N TYR A 12 1.41 12.44 7.99
CA TYR A 12 1.87 12.38 6.61
C TYR A 12 3.29 12.94 6.45
N PHE A 13 3.64 14.00 7.19
CA PHE A 13 4.99 14.54 7.22
C PHE A 13 6.01 13.53 7.75
N VAL A 14 5.65 12.74 8.77
CA VAL A 14 6.49 11.62 9.24
C VAL A 14 6.70 10.59 8.13
N PHE A 15 5.67 10.27 7.33
CA PHE A 15 5.82 9.36 6.19
C PHE A 15 6.81 9.90 5.15
N ILE A 16 6.76 11.20 4.86
CA ILE A 16 7.72 11.86 3.97
C ILE A 16 9.15 11.79 4.53
N ILE A 17 9.35 12.01 5.83
CA ILE A 17 10.68 11.87 6.46
C ILE A 17 11.22 10.45 6.31
N ILE A 18 10.39 9.43 6.56
CA ILE A 18 10.79 8.02 6.39
C ILE A 18 11.19 7.75 4.94
N ALA A 19 10.43 8.27 3.97
CA ALA A 19 10.76 8.12 2.56
C ALA A 19 12.06 8.82 2.16
N ILE A 20 12.32 10.04 2.68
CA ILE A 20 13.58 10.75 2.46
C ILE A 20 14.75 9.96 3.08
N ALA A 21 14.60 9.43 4.29
CA ALA A 21 15.62 8.58 4.91
C ALA A 21 15.90 7.33 4.06
N GLY A 22 14.86 6.72 3.49
CA GLY A 22 14.98 5.62 2.52
C GLY A 22 15.76 6.02 1.27
N VAL A 23 15.46 7.15 0.65
CA VAL A 23 16.22 7.70 -0.50
C VAL A 23 17.69 7.82 -0.14
N LEU A 24 18.01 8.51 0.96
CA LEU A 24 19.39 8.73 1.38
C LEU A 24 20.11 7.41 1.63
N TYR A 25 19.50 6.49 2.37
CA TYR A 25 20.10 5.21 2.69
C TYR A 25 20.30 4.33 1.45
N GLY A 26 19.30 4.23 0.58
CA GLY A 26 19.40 3.46 -0.67
C GLY A 26 20.53 3.96 -1.58
N ASN A 27 20.75 5.27 -1.65
CA ASN A 27 21.86 5.84 -2.44
C ASN A 27 23.24 5.45 -1.87
N THR A 28 23.38 5.25 -0.55
CA THR A 28 24.64 4.76 0.02
C THR A 28 24.95 3.30 -0.34
N LEU A 29 23.93 2.53 -0.75
CA LEU A 29 24.05 1.12 -1.08
C LEU A 29 24.03 0.86 -2.60
N ALA A 30 23.78 1.88 -3.42
CA ALA A 30 23.55 1.72 -4.85
C ALA A 30 24.73 1.04 -5.58
N ASP A 31 25.97 1.37 -5.19
CA ASP A 31 27.17 0.78 -5.79
C ASP A 31 27.45 -0.66 -5.31
N SER A 32 26.81 -1.09 -4.22
CA SER A 32 27.02 -2.42 -3.61
C SER A 32 26.13 -3.51 -4.20
N TYR A 33 25.03 -3.14 -4.87
CA TYR A 33 24.00 -4.07 -5.33
C TYR A 33 23.56 -3.73 -6.76
N LYS A 34 23.79 -4.65 -7.71
CA LYS A 34 23.47 -4.45 -9.14
C LYS A 34 21.98 -4.22 -9.43
N SER A 35 21.09 -4.78 -8.62
CA SER A 35 19.63 -4.76 -8.82
C SER A 35 18.88 -4.00 -7.71
N LEU A 36 19.56 -3.08 -7.02
CA LEU A 36 18.95 -2.30 -5.95
C LEU A 36 17.91 -1.32 -6.52
N ARG A 37 16.68 -1.42 -6.04
CA ARG A 37 15.65 -0.43 -6.34
C ARG A 37 15.83 0.76 -5.41
N VAL A 38 16.36 1.86 -5.94
CA VAL A 38 16.56 3.10 -5.18
C VAL A 38 15.46 4.11 -5.49
N TRP A 39 14.81 4.61 -4.45
CA TRP A 39 13.90 5.75 -4.58
C TRP A 39 14.67 7.05 -4.82
N SER A 40 14.05 7.98 -5.53
CA SER A 40 14.63 9.27 -5.90
C SER A 40 13.80 10.44 -5.36
N PHE A 41 14.35 11.66 -5.39
CA PHE A 41 13.61 12.87 -5.00
C PHE A 41 12.30 13.09 -5.79
N PRO A 42 12.22 12.78 -7.10
CA PRO A 42 10.94 12.73 -7.82
C PRO A 42 9.86 11.88 -7.14
N ASN A 43 10.20 10.75 -6.52
CA ASN A 43 9.22 9.94 -5.77
C ASN A 43 8.66 10.69 -4.56
N ILE A 44 9.48 11.51 -3.89
CA ILE A 44 9.04 12.36 -2.78
C ILE A 44 8.05 13.43 -3.27
N LEU A 45 8.32 14.04 -4.43
CA LEU A 45 7.38 15.00 -5.05
C LEU A 45 6.04 14.35 -5.40
N LEU A 46 6.06 13.10 -5.89
CA LEU A 46 4.85 12.33 -6.12
C LEU A 46 4.07 12.09 -4.82
N LEU A 47 4.74 11.75 -3.71
CA LEU A 47 4.07 11.64 -2.42
C LEU A 47 3.46 12.97 -1.96
N LEU A 48 4.11 14.11 -2.20
CA LEU A 48 3.56 15.42 -1.84
C LEU A 48 2.25 15.75 -2.57
N SER A 49 1.99 15.13 -3.75
CA SER A 49 0.71 15.28 -4.46
C SER A 49 -0.50 14.76 -3.68
N GLY A 50 -0.31 13.91 -2.67
CA GLY A 50 -1.35 13.44 -1.76
C GLY A 50 -1.82 14.50 -0.75
N VAL A 51 -1.01 15.51 -0.45
CA VAL A 51 -1.28 16.51 0.61
C VAL A 51 -2.61 17.26 0.42
N PRO A 52 -2.96 17.77 -0.79
CA PRO A 52 -4.26 18.43 -1.01
C PRO A 52 -5.46 17.56 -0.63
N PHE A 53 -5.35 16.24 -0.79
CA PHE A 53 -6.44 15.30 -0.54
C PHE A 53 -6.66 15.04 0.95
N LEU A 54 -5.67 15.30 1.80
CA LEU A 54 -5.85 15.29 3.26
C LEU A 54 -6.91 16.29 3.72
N PHE A 55 -7.04 17.43 3.03
CA PHE A 55 -8.05 18.46 3.31
C PHE A 55 -9.45 18.13 2.74
N LEU A 56 -9.54 17.14 1.84
CA LEU A 56 -10.77 16.74 1.17
C LEU A 56 -11.46 15.55 1.82
N GLN A 57 -10.78 14.78 2.68
CA GLN A 57 -11.33 13.55 3.28
C GLN A 57 -12.66 13.79 3.99
N ALA A 58 -12.73 14.76 4.90
CA ALA A 58 -13.98 15.09 5.59
C ALA A 58 -15.11 15.48 4.61
N LYS A 59 -14.79 16.20 3.53
CA LYS A 59 -15.77 16.59 2.49
C LYS A 59 -16.22 15.39 1.64
N ALA A 60 -15.40 14.34 1.56
CA ALA A 60 -15.69 13.07 0.92
C ALA A 60 -16.37 12.04 1.85
N LYS A 61 -16.75 12.45 3.08
CA LYS A 61 -17.28 11.55 4.14
C LYS A 61 -16.32 10.40 4.49
N LEU A 62 -15.02 10.65 4.38
CA LEU A 62 -13.97 9.72 4.81
C LEU A 62 -13.45 10.12 6.19
N PRO A 63 -13.07 9.14 7.04
CA PRO A 63 -12.49 9.43 8.34
C PRO A 63 -11.14 10.16 8.23
N ASP A 64 -10.88 11.09 9.15
CA ASP A 64 -9.52 11.59 9.38
C ASP A 64 -8.63 10.45 9.92
N PHE A 65 -7.31 10.60 9.82
CA PHE A 65 -6.35 9.54 10.19
C PHE A 65 -6.55 9.08 11.63
N TRP A 66 -6.80 10.03 12.53
CA TRP A 66 -6.99 9.82 13.96
C TRP A 66 -8.41 10.17 14.42
N GLU A 67 -9.40 9.80 13.61
CA GLU A 67 -10.82 9.98 13.92
C GLU A 67 -11.19 9.35 15.28
N LYS A 68 -11.79 10.12 16.19
CA LYS A 68 -12.00 9.69 17.59
C LYS A 68 -12.93 8.48 17.72
N GLY A 69 -13.88 8.33 16.79
CA GLY A 69 -14.83 7.21 16.78
C GLY A 69 -14.24 5.87 16.33
N ILE A 70 -12.99 5.85 15.85
CA ILE A 70 -12.34 4.64 15.33
C ILE A 70 -11.22 4.21 16.29
N THR A 71 -11.30 2.97 16.78
CA THR A 71 -10.31 2.37 17.67
C THR A 71 -9.02 2.03 16.92
N ASN A 72 -7.88 1.97 17.63
CA ASN A 72 -6.61 1.52 17.05
C ASN A 72 -6.66 0.06 16.56
N ILE A 73 -7.56 -0.75 17.12
CA ILE A 73 -7.79 -2.11 16.65
C ILE A 73 -8.34 -2.10 15.21
N ASN A 74 -9.36 -1.28 14.93
CA ASN A 74 -9.91 -1.15 13.58
C ASN A 74 -9.03 -0.29 12.65
N ARG A 75 -8.27 0.66 13.21
CA ARG A 75 -7.39 1.55 12.44
C ARG A 75 -6.10 0.86 12.01
N LEU A 76 -5.52 0.00 12.84
CA LEU A 76 -4.17 -0.53 12.65
C LEU A 76 -4.15 -2.05 12.73
N LEU A 77 -4.54 -2.64 13.86
CA LEU A 77 -4.27 -4.05 14.16
C LEU A 77 -5.03 -5.02 13.25
N ILE A 78 -6.34 -4.89 13.12
CA ILE A 78 -7.14 -5.79 12.26
C ILE A 78 -6.69 -5.67 10.79
N PRO A 79 -6.59 -4.46 10.20
CA PRO A 79 -6.09 -4.33 8.83
C PRO A 79 -4.69 -4.94 8.66
N LEU A 80 -3.77 -4.69 9.60
CA LEU A 80 -2.43 -5.28 9.59
C LEU A 80 -2.48 -6.81 9.57
N ILE A 81 -3.29 -7.43 10.44
CA ILE A 81 -3.46 -8.90 10.49
C ILE A 81 -4.02 -9.42 9.17
N ILE A 82 -5.01 -8.75 8.58
CA ILE A 82 -5.55 -9.13 7.27
C ILE A 82 -4.43 -9.11 6.22
N GLY A 83 -3.63 -8.05 6.18
CA GLY A 83 -2.47 -7.96 5.30
C GLY A 83 -1.46 -9.08 5.50
N ILE A 84 -1.13 -9.40 6.75
CA ILE A 84 -0.25 -10.52 7.12
C ILE A 84 -0.80 -11.84 6.57
N VAL A 85 -2.10 -12.09 6.71
CA VAL A 85 -2.74 -13.30 6.16
C VAL A 85 -2.57 -13.36 4.64
N PHE A 86 -2.82 -12.27 3.91
CA PHE A 86 -2.55 -12.23 2.46
C PHE A 86 -1.09 -12.51 2.15
N GLY A 87 -0.15 -11.88 2.86
CA GLY A 87 1.28 -12.10 2.63
C GLY A 87 1.71 -13.55 2.90
N ILE A 88 1.17 -14.19 3.94
CA ILE A 88 1.42 -15.62 4.22
C ILE A 88 0.87 -16.48 3.09
N LEU A 89 -0.36 -16.22 2.64
CA LEU A 89 -0.97 -16.96 1.54
C LEU A 89 -0.16 -16.81 0.25
N ASP A 90 0.29 -15.60 -0.08
CA ASP A 90 1.12 -15.35 -1.26
C ASP A 90 2.47 -16.07 -1.17
N VAL A 91 3.14 -16.05 -0.01
CA VAL A 91 4.37 -16.84 0.20
C VAL A 91 4.09 -18.33 0.00
N LEU A 92 3.03 -18.87 0.61
CA LEU A 92 2.69 -20.29 0.49
C LEU A 92 2.36 -20.68 -0.95
N VAL A 93 1.48 -19.95 -1.62
CA VAL A 93 1.07 -20.28 -2.98
C VAL A 93 2.22 -20.08 -3.96
N PHE A 94 2.91 -18.95 -3.90
CA PHE A 94 3.98 -18.65 -4.84
C PHE A 94 5.20 -19.56 -4.62
N LYS A 95 5.70 -19.66 -3.39
CA LYS A 95 6.92 -20.44 -3.11
C LYS A 95 6.67 -21.94 -3.09
N VAL A 96 5.59 -22.39 -2.44
CA VAL A 96 5.39 -23.84 -2.22
C VAL A 96 4.73 -24.50 -3.43
N VAL A 97 3.77 -23.82 -4.05
CA VAL A 97 2.95 -24.43 -5.11
C VAL A 97 3.47 -24.08 -6.50
N LEU A 98 3.77 -22.80 -6.75
CA LEU A 98 4.02 -22.30 -8.10
C LEU A 98 5.51 -22.19 -8.47
N HIS A 99 6.40 -22.05 -7.48
CA HIS A 99 7.84 -21.87 -7.71
C HIS A 99 8.71 -22.56 -6.63
N PRO A 100 8.70 -23.90 -6.53
CA PRO A 100 9.32 -24.65 -5.44
C PRO A 100 10.86 -24.69 -5.48
N GLY A 101 11.49 -24.29 -6.58
CA GLY A 101 12.96 -24.33 -6.73
C GLY A 101 13.68 -23.43 -5.72
N PRO A 102 14.92 -23.73 -5.33
CA PRO A 102 15.70 -22.89 -4.41
C PRO A 102 15.95 -21.50 -4.99
N TYR A 103 16.08 -20.50 -4.11
CA TYR A 103 16.45 -19.15 -4.54
C TYR A 103 17.97 -19.08 -4.74
N SER A 104 18.42 -18.49 -5.86
CA SER A 104 19.83 -18.26 -6.17
C SER A 104 20.26 -16.80 -5.95
N GLU A 105 19.30 -15.89 -5.90
CA GLU A 105 19.50 -14.46 -5.70
C GLU A 105 18.23 -13.87 -5.08
N LEU A 106 18.32 -12.63 -4.58
CA LEU A 106 17.15 -11.88 -4.14
C LEU A 106 16.27 -11.55 -5.35
N PRO A 107 15.01 -12.03 -5.40
CA PRO A 107 14.10 -11.66 -6.48
C PRO A 107 13.84 -10.15 -6.52
N PRO A 108 13.46 -9.57 -7.67
CA PRO A 108 13.23 -8.12 -7.80
C PRO A 108 12.16 -7.55 -6.87
N TYR A 109 11.23 -8.40 -6.42
CA TYR A 109 10.19 -8.04 -5.43
C TYR A 109 10.68 -8.13 -3.99
N THR A 110 11.94 -8.47 -3.73
CA THR A 110 12.62 -8.37 -2.42
C THR A 110 13.83 -7.47 -2.55
N GLN A 111 14.34 -6.94 -1.43
CA GLN A 111 15.51 -6.06 -1.40
C GLN A 111 16.31 -6.33 -0.11
N PRO A 112 17.61 -6.00 -0.08
CA PRO A 112 18.47 -6.31 1.07
C PRO A 112 18.00 -5.61 2.35
N PHE A 113 18.11 -6.32 3.47
CA PHE A 113 17.87 -5.76 4.79
C PHE A 113 19.10 -4.93 5.25
N PRO A 114 18.93 -3.82 5.99
CA PRO A 114 17.67 -3.20 6.46
C PRO A 114 17.01 -2.22 5.49
N TYR A 115 17.57 -2.02 4.30
CA TYR A 115 17.04 -1.05 3.32
C TYR A 115 15.60 -1.36 2.88
N SER A 116 15.25 -2.64 2.77
CA SER A 116 13.90 -3.11 2.43
C SER A 116 12.81 -2.49 3.30
N VAL A 117 13.04 -2.26 4.60
CA VAL A 117 12.06 -1.63 5.50
C VAL A 117 11.66 -0.24 5.01
N PHE A 118 12.65 0.59 4.64
CA PHE A 118 12.40 1.94 4.17
C PHE A 118 11.74 1.95 2.78
N LEU A 119 12.25 1.10 1.87
CA LEU A 119 11.72 1.03 0.52
C LEU A 119 10.27 0.57 0.51
N TYR A 120 9.94 -0.53 1.19
CA TYR A 120 8.60 -1.09 1.17
C TYR A 120 7.62 -0.25 1.99
N PHE A 121 8.05 0.40 3.08
CA PHE A 121 7.21 1.39 3.74
C PHE A 121 6.83 2.54 2.79
N SER A 122 7.82 3.12 2.13
CA SER A 122 7.62 4.25 1.21
C SER A 122 6.78 3.84 -0.01
N GLY A 123 7.04 2.65 -0.55
CA GLY A 123 6.23 2.03 -1.60
C GLY A 123 4.79 1.80 -1.16
N ALA A 124 4.54 1.31 0.06
CA ALA A 124 3.19 1.14 0.56
C ALA A 124 2.45 2.47 0.65
N VAL A 125 3.11 3.53 1.12
CA VAL A 125 2.56 4.88 1.15
C VAL A 125 2.25 5.38 -0.27
N GLU A 126 3.18 5.24 -1.22
CA GLU A 126 2.98 5.63 -2.62
C GLU A 126 1.76 4.95 -3.23
N VAL A 127 1.68 3.62 -3.14
CA VAL A 127 0.57 2.89 -3.71
C VAL A 127 -0.73 3.32 -3.05
N GLU A 128 -0.80 3.43 -1.72
CA GLU A 128 -2.00 3.92 -1.03
C GLU A 128 -2.39 5.35 -1.42
N VAL A 129 -1.41 6.22 -1.67
CA VAL A 129 -1.66 7.59 -2.14
C VAL A 129 -2.34 7.58 -3.50
N PHE A 130 -1.79 6.82 -4.45
CA PHE A 130 -2.26 6.81 -5.84
C PHE A 130 -3.44 5.87 -6.08
N TYR A 131 -3.73 4.95 -5.16
CA TYR A 131 -4.80 3.97 -5.29
C TYR A 131 -5.98 4.30 -4.40
N ARG A 132 -5.78 4.99 -3.27
CA ARG A 132 -6.86 5.31 -2.33
C ARG A 132 -6.92 6.80 -2.05
N LEU A 133 -5.88 7.41 -1.50
CA LEU A 133 -5.96 8.80 -1.03
C LEU A 133 -6.43 9.76 -2.13
N ILE A 134 -5.81 9.71 -3.30
CA ILE A 134 -6.16 10.59 -4.42
C ILE A 134 -7.46 10.14 -5.09
N PRO A 135 -7.53 8.96 -5.74
CA PRO A 135 -8.68 8.62 -6.57
C PRO A 135 -9.95 8.39 -5.76
N MET A 136 -9.88 7.67 -4.63
CA MET A 136 -11.09 7.38 -3.84
C MET A 136 -11.62 8.63 -3.15
N THR A 137 -10.76 9.50 -2.62
CA THR A 137 -11.23 10.78 -2.06
C THR A 137 -11.93 11.62 -3.11
N LEU A 138 -11.38 11.70 -4.34
CA LEU A 138 -11.98 12.47 -5.42
C LEU A 138 -13.32 11.88 -5.87
N ILE A 139 -13.38 10.58 -6.12
CA ILE A 139 -14.60 9.86 -6.53
C ILE A 139 -15.70 10.05 -5.47
N LEU A 140 -15.37 9.86 -4.20
CA LEU A 140 -16.33 10.00 -3.10
C LEU A 140 -16.71 11.45 -2.82
N PHE A 141 -15.79 12.40 -3.01
CA PHE A 141 -16.09 13.82 -2.95
C PHE A 141 -17.14 14.21 -4.02
N ILE A 142 -16.93 13.77 -5.27
CA ILE A 142 -17.89 13.98 -6.36
C ILE A 142 -19.21 13.30 -6.02
N GLY A 143 -19.18 12.02 -5.62
CA GLY A 143 -20.37 11.25 -5.25
C GLY A 143 -21.17 11.88 -4.10
N ASN A 144 -20.50 12.55 -3.16
CA ASN A 144 -21.14 13.27 -2.05
C ASN A 144 -21.75 14.62 -2.50
N ARG A 145 -21.14 15.29 -3.48
CA ARG A 145 -21.65 16.56 -4.03
C ARG A 145 -22.81 16.37 -4.99
N LEU A 146 -22.79 15.30 -5.79
CA LEU A 146 -23.80 15.03 -6.80
C LEU A 146 -25.16 14.70 -6.17
N LYS A 147 -26.19 15.47 -6.54
CA LYS A 147 -27.57 15.36 -6.05
C LYS A 147 -27.64 15.17 -4.52
N GLY A 148 -26.85 15.95 -3.78
CA GLY A 148 -26.82 15.91 -2.32
C GLY A 148 -26.34 14.58 -1.73
N GLY A 149 -25.57 13.78 -2.47
CA GLY A 149 -25.03 12.50 -2.01
C GLY A 149 -25.92 11.29 -2.31
N LYS A 150 -27.00 11.45 -3.09
CA LYS A 150 -27.93 10.35 -3.45
C LYS A 150 -27.22 9.13 -4.03
N TYR A 151 -26.12 9.33 -4.77
CA TYR A 151 -25.37 8.26 -5.43
C TYR A 151 -24.08 7.86 -4.70
N TYR A 152 -23.84 8.36 -3.49
CA TYR A 152 -22.58 8.14 -2.77
C TYR A 152 -22.16 6.66 -2.69
N SER A 153 -23.13 5.77 -2.43
CA SER A 153 -22.88 4.32 -2.37
C SER A 153 -22.43 3.75 -3.71
N ALA A 154 -23.05 4.16 -4.82
CA ALA A 154 -22.65 3.73 -6.16
C ALA A 154 -21.22 4.21 -6.49
N PHE A 155 -20.91 5.48 -6.19
CA PHE A 155 -19.55 6.01 -6.36
C PHE A 155 -18.52 5.25 -5.51
N PHE A 156 -18.87 4.86 -4.29
CA PHE A 156 -18.01 4.04 -3.45
C PHE A 156 -17.72 2.67 -4.08
N TRP A 157 -18.73 1.93 -4.49
CA TRP A 157 -18.53 0.59 -5.04
C TRP A 157 -17.82 0.63 -6.40
N THR A 158 -18.21 1.53 -7.29
CA THR A 158 -17.53 1.73 -8.57
C THR A 158 -16.08 2.15 -8.36
N GLY A 159 -15.81 3.12 -7.48
CA GLY A 159 -14.45 3.54 -7.16
C GLY A 159 -13.62 2.40 -6.56
N SER A 160 -14.20 1.61 -5.65
CA SER A 160 -13.52 0.47 -5.04
C SER A 160 -13.15 -0.58 -6.09
N LEU A 161 -14.04 -0.87 -7.04
CA LEU A 161 -13.77 -1.79 -8.14
C LEU A 161 -12.67 -1.27 -9.08
N LEU A 162 -12.80 -0.04 -9.56
CA LEU A 162 -11.85 0.58 -10.49
C LEU A 162 -10.45 0.71 -9.89
N THR A 163 -10.38 1.09 -8.62
CA THR A 163 -9.09 1.25 -7.95
C THR A 163 -8.52 -0.07 -7.43
N ALA A 164 -9.30 -1.15 -7.42
CA ALA A 164 -8.82 -2.48 -7.06
C ALA A 164 -8.30 -3.29 -8.24
N ILE A 165 -8.81 -3.05 -9.45
CA ILE A 165 -8.34 -3.74 -10.66
C ILE A 165 -7.01 -3.18 -11.19
N ARG A 166 -6.65 -1.95 -10.81
CA ARG A 166 -5.47 -1.25 -11.34
C ARG A 166 -4.15 -2.03 -11.17
N GLU A 167 -3.80 -2.41 -9.95
CA GLU A 167 -2.54 -3.12 -9.66
C GLU A 167 -2.48 -4.49 -10.34
N PRO A 168 -3.54 -5.32 -10.29
CA PRO A 168 -3.62 -6.55 -11.08
C PRO A 168 -3.35 -6.36 -12.58
N LEU A 169 -3.87 -5.30 -13.19
CA LEU A 169 -3.63 -5.01 -14.61
C LEU A 169 -2.18 -4.58 -14.88
N GLU A 170 -1.56 -3.83 -13.97
CA GLU A 170 -0.15 -3.43 -14.05
C GLU A 170 0.81 -4.63 -13.87
N GLN A 171 0.33 -5.73 -13.27
CA GLN A 171 1.11 -6.93 -12.94
C GLN A 171 0.87 -8.12 -13.89
N ILE A 172 0.19 -7.91 -15.03
CA ILE A 172 0.02 -8.97 -16.03
C ILE A 172 1.41 -9.34 -16.59
N SER A 173 1.87 -10.54 -16.26
CA SER A 173 3.14 -11.11 -16.73
C SER A 173 2.91 -12.13 -17.85
N HIS A 174 3.99 -12.50 -18.55
CA HIS A 174 4.00 -13.60 -19.52
C HIS A 174 4.25 -14.98 -18.87
N GLU A 175 4.05 -15.08 -17.56
CA GLU A 175 4.23 -16.33 -16.81
C GLU A 175 3.10 -17.34 -17.10
N ALA A 176 3.20 -18.53 -16.50
CA ALA A 176 2.17 -19.54 -16.60
C ALA A 176 0.80 -18.98 -16.19
N ALA A 177 -0.25 -19.31 -16.96
CA ALA A 177 -1.60 -18.75 -16.79
C ALA A 177 -2.13 -18.89 -15.35
N ILE A 178 -1.80 -19.96 -14.65
CA ILE A 178 -2.21 -20.17 -13.25
C ILE A 178 -1.61 -19.14 -12.28
N ILE A 179 -0.37 -18.70 -12.52
CA ILE A 179 0.30 -17.67 -11.71
C ILE A 179 -0.36 -16.33 -11.95
N VAL A 180 -0.63 -16.01 -13.23
CA VAL A 180 -1.33 -14.78 -13.62
C VAL A 180 -2.74 -14.74 -13.01
N ILE A 181 -3.51 -15.83 -13.10
CA ILE A 181 -4.85 -15.92 -12.52
C ILE A 181 -4.80 -15.73 -11.01
N TYR A 182 -3.87 -16.38 -10.32
CA TYR A 182 -3.71 -16.22 -8.87
C TYR A 182 -3.38 -14.78 -8.50
N ALA A 183 -2.38 -14.18 -9.14
CA ALA A 183 -1.96 -12.80 -8.90
C ALA A 183 -3.10 -11.81 -9.14
N LEU A 184 -3.88 -12.00 -10.21
CA LEU A 184 -5.06 -11.19 -10.51
C LEU A 184 -6.11 -11.28 -9.40
N ILE A 185 -6.44 -12.49 -8.94
CA ILE A 185 -7.46 -12.72 -7.91
C ILE A 185 -6.99 -12.20 -6.55
N SER A 186 -5.80 -12.62 -6.09
CA SER A 186 -5.26 -12.22 -4.79
C SER A 186 -5.06 -10.70 -4.73
N GLY A 187 -4.43 -10.14 -5.77
CA GLY A 187 -4.19 -8.70 -5.89
C GLY A 187 -5.49 -7.89 -5.93
N PHE A 188 -6.50 -8.34 -6.68
CA PHE A 188 -7.81 -7.69 -6.70
C PHE A 188 -8.50 -7.74 -5.33
N LEU A 189 -8.53 -8.91 -4.68
CA LEU A 189 -9.20 -9.08 -3.38
C LEU A 189 -8.56 -8.23 -2.29
N MET A 190 -7.23 -8.24 -2.20
CA MET A 190 -6.50 -7.43 -1.22
C MET A 190 -6.79 -5.95 -1.43
N ASN A 191 -6.66 -5.48 -2.67
CA ASN A 191 -6.95 -4.09 -3.00
C ASN A 191 -8.42 -3.74 -2.71
N PHE A 192 -9.38 -4.58 -3.07
CA PHE A 192 -10.78 -4.31 -2.80
C PHE A 192 -11.06 -4.18 -1.30
N LEU A 193 -10.45 -5.04 -0.47
CA LEU A 193 -10.51 -4.93 0.99
C LEU A 193 -9.86 -3.66 1.51
N GLN A 194 -8.75 -3.21 0.93
CA GLN A 194 -8.14 -1.91 1.27
C GLN A 194 -9.11 -0.75 0.99
N ALA A 195 -9.86 -0.77 -0.12
CA ALA A 195 -10.87 0.25 -0.39
C ALA A 195 -12.01 0.24 0.66
N ILE A 196 -12.44 -0.94 1.09
CA ILE A 196 -13.43 -1.09 2.16
C ILE A 196 -12.90 -0.53 3.49
N TRP A 197 -11.68 -0.89 3.88
CA TRP A 197 -11.06 -0.40 5.10
C TRP A 197 -10.75 1.10 5.04
N TYR A 198 -10.41 1.63 3.88
CA TYR A 198 -10.24 3.06 3.66
C TYR A 198 -11.51 3.84 3.98
N ARG A 199 -12.66 3.38 3.48
CA ARG A 199 -13.96 3.99 3.83
C ARG A 199 -14.33 3.78 5.29
N LYS A 200 -14.09 2.58 5.83
CA LYS A 200 -14.50 2.20 7.19
C LYS A 200 -13.69 2.90 8.28
N ALA A 201 -12.37 3.02 8.10
CA ALA A 201 -11.44 3.40 9.17
C ALA A 201 -10.36 4.41 8.73
N GLY A 202 -10.41 4.90 7.49
CA GLY A 202 -9.52 5.94 6.98
C GLY A 202 -8.22 5.42 6.38
N PHE A 203 -7.34 6.36 6.00
CA PHE A 203 -6.09 6.07 5.29
C PHE A 203 -5.17 5.10 6.02
N LEU A 204 -5.03 5.26 7.34
CA LEU A 204 -4.13 4.42 8.14
C LEU A 204 -4.55 2.95 8.17
N ALA A 205 -5.85 2.64 8.06
CA ALA A 205 -6.31 1.27 7.97
C ALA A 205 -5.93 0.61 6.64
N SER A 206 -6.15 1.32 5.54
CA SER A 206 -5.74 0.86 4.21
C SER A 206 -4.22 0.65 4.12
N LEU A 207 -3.45 1.62 4.63
CA LEU A 207 -2.00 1.53 4.72
C LEU A 207 -1.51 0.40 5.63
N SER A 208 -2.13 0.20 6.79
CA SER A 208 -1.75 -0.88 7.71
C SER A 208 -1.97 -2.25 7.08
N LEU A 209 -3.03 -2.42 6.28
CA LEU A 209 -3.24 -3.65 5.52
C LEU A 209 -2.10 -3.87 4.51
N ARG A 210 -1.74 -2.87 3.70
CA ARG A 210 -0.60 -3.00 2.77
C ARG A 210 0.71 -3.31 3.48
N LEU A 211 0.97 -2.62 4.60
CA LEU A 211 2.18 -2.84 5.39
C LEU A 211 2.23 -4.25 5.99
N GLY A 212 1.09 -4.81 6.39
CA GLY A 212 1.00 -6.19 6.87
C GLY A 212 1.37 -7.20 5.77
N HIS A 213 0.89 -6.97 4.56
CA HIS A 213 1.27 -7.78 3.40
C HIS A 213 2.75 -7.64 3.07
N TYR A 214 3.24 -6.40 2.92
CA TYR A 214 4.63 -6.09 2.59
C TYR A 214 5.62 -6.60 3.64
N LEU A 215 5.24 -6.61 4.91
CA LEU A 215 6.05 -7.19 5.98
C LEU A 215 6.37 -8.66 5.69
N ILE A 216 5.38 -9.46 5.32
CA ILE A 216 5.59 -10.88 5.05
C ILE A 216 6.21 -11.09 3.68
N TRP A 217 5.55 -10.58 2.64
CA TRP A 217 5.85 -10.87 1.24
C TRP A 217 7.17 -10.27 0.77
N HIS A 218 7.51 -9.07 1.23
CA HIS A 218 8.69 -8.35 0.73
C HIS A 218 9.85 -8.31 1.73
N ILE A 219 9.57 -8.07 3.01
CA ILE A 219 10.61 -7.85 4.02
C ILE A 219 11.08 -9.18 4.63
N LEU A 220 10.19 -9.93 5.29
CA LEU A 220 10.55 -11.18 5.96
C LEU A 220 10.96 -12.26 4.97
N LEU A 221 10.26 -12.39 3.84
CA LEU A 221 10.69 -13.28 2.76
C LEU A 221 12.08 -12.88 2.23
N GLY A 222 12.32 -11.57 2.03
CA GLY A 222 13.62 -11.06 1.59
C GLY A 222 14.74 -11.43 2.56
N ILE A 223 14.54 -11.20 3.86
CA ILE A 223 15.49 -11.59 4.93
C ILE A 223 15.76 -13.09 4.88
N TYR A 224 14.71 -13.91 4.78
CA TYR A 224 14.85 -15.35 4.70
C TYR A 224 15.69 -15.79 3.51
N ILE A 225 15.44 -15.22 2.32
CA ILE A 225 16.19 -15.52 1.11
C ILE A 225 17.65 -15.07 1.24
N GLU A 226 17.88 -13.84 1.73
CA GLU A 226 19.21 -13.27 1.97
C GLU A 226 20.04 -14.19 2.87
N CYS A 227 19.47 -14.72 3.96
CA CYS A 227 20.13 -15.68 4.84
C CYS A 227 20.43 -17.05 4.20
N LEU A 228 19.69 -17.47 3.17
CA LEU A 228 19.92 -18.74 2.49
C LEU A 228 21.01 -18.67 1.43
N ILE A 229 21.20 -17.50 0.82
CA ILE A 229 22.15 -17.29 -0.28
C ILE A 229 23.49 -16.69 0.19
N SER A 230 23.57 -16.22 1.44
CA SER A 230 24.80 -15.71 2.09
C SER A 230 25.66 -16.87 2.59
#